data_AF-A0A8H4BCL0-F1
#
_entry.id   AF-A0A8H4BCL0-F1
#
_cell.length_a   1.000
_cell.length_b   1.000
_cell.length_c   1.000
_cell.angle_alpha   90.00
_cell.angle_beta   90.00
_cell.angle_gamma   90.00
#
_symmetry.space_group_name_H-M   'P 1'
#
loop_
_entity.id
_entity.type
_entity.pdbx_description
1 polymer ?
#
loop_
_entity_poly.entity_id
_entity_poly.type
_entity_poly.pdbx_seq_one_letter_code
_entity_poly.pdbx_strand_id
1 'polypeptide(L)'
;MLLTVTTDGEEMYNLDIDNQMAIEDLKALLEAESGVPPQSQHLFFSGKELNEAKKTLEEYGVGENEIIHMQQLASQQQGQASASGGSNFDLMRQHVLRDPRLLQQLESTNPELAHAARNDPARFSAMVQQIEQTRRSAEVQKSQLAALNDDPFDVEAQKRIEDAIRQENIAANLEAAMEYNPESFARVTRLYINVEINNKHLVALVDSGAQSTVIRKQLNYVG
;
A
#
# COMPACT_ATOMS: atom_id res chain seq x y z
N MET A 1 25.86 -7.13 29.56
CA MET A 1 26.25 -6.50 28.28
C MET A 1 24.98 -6.16 27.56
N LEU A 2 24.91 -4.97 26.97
CA LEU A 2 23.73 -4.55 26.23
C LEU A 2 23.79 -5.11 24.81
N LEU A 3 22.79 -5.90 24.44
CA LEU A 3 22.62 -6.50 23.12
C LEU A 3 21.34 -5.98 22.48
N THR A 4 21.42 -5.54 21.23
CA THR A 4 20.24 -5.11 20.47
C THR A 4 19.84 -6.19 19.49
N VAL A 5 18.60 -6.66 19.56
CA VAL A 5 18.04 -7.63 18.62
C VAL A 5 16.98 -6.95 17.76
N THR A 6 17.16 -6.97 16.44
CA THR A 6 16.21 -6.37 15.49
C THR A 6 15.45 -7.44 14.74
N THR A 7 14.15 -7.24 14.52
CA THR A 7 13.31 -8.17 13.75
C THR A 7 13.03 -7.63 12.34
N ASP A 8 12.55 -8.51 11.46
CA ASP A 8 12.08 -8.12 10.11
C ASP A 8 10.84 -7.21 10.15
N GLY A 9 10.10 -7.22 11.27
CA GLY A 9 8.92 -6.38 11.51
C GLY A 9 9.22 -5.02 12.14
N GLU A 10 10.47 -4.53 12.03
CA GLU A 10 10.95 -3.25 12.59
C GLU A 10 10.96 -3.16 14.13
N GLU A 11 10.71 -4.25 14.85
CA GLU A 11 10.80 -4.26 16.31
C GLU A 11 12.25 -4.40 16.78
N MET A 12 12.59 -3.73 17.88
CA MET A 12 13.91 -3.79 18.50
C MET A 12 13.81 -4.15 19.98
N TYR A 13 14.56 -5.17 20.39
CA TYR A 13 14.64 -5.64 21.76
C TYR A 13 16.04 -5.34 22.32
N ASN A 14 16.10 -4.59 23.42
CA ASN A 14 17.36 -4.26 24.08
C ASN A 14 17.50 -5.15 25.32
N LEU A 15 18.46 -6.07 25.29
CA LEU A 15 18.64 -7.11 26.29
C LEU A 15 19.92 -6.85 27.08
N ASP A 16 19.85 -6.89 28.41
CA ASP A 16 21.05 -6.91 29.26
C ASP A 16 21.36 -8.35 29.69
N ILE A 17 22.36 -8.94 29.04
CA ILE A 17 22.71 -10.37 29.15
C ILE A 17 24.20 -10.57 29.37
N ASP A 18 24.62 -11.79 29.71
CA ASP A 18 26.04 -12.13 29.85
C ASP A 18 26.65 -12.55 28.49
N ASN A 19 27.92 -12.23 28.25
CA ASN A 19 28.61 -12.63 27.01
C ASN A 19 28.87 -14.14 26.93
N GLN A 20 28.86 -14.83 28.07
CA GLN A 20 28.93 -16.29 28.15
C GLN A 20 27.55 -16.96 28.05
N MET A 21 26.47 -16.20 27.83
CA MET A 21 25.15 -16.78 27.59
C MET A 21 25.16 -17.63 26.33
N ALA A 22 24.61 -18.85 26.43
CA ALA A 22 24.45 -19.75 25.29
C ALA A 22 23.33 -19.27 24.36
N ILE A 23 23.42 -19.61 23.06
CA ILE A 23 22.38 -19.24 22.09
C ILE A 23 21.00 -19.81 22.48
N GLU A 24 20.94 -21.00 23.10
CA GLU A 24 19.67 -21.58 23.55
C GLU A 24 18.96 -20.71 24.61
N ASP A 25 19.72 -20.18 25.57
CA ASP A 25 19.19 -19.32 26.63
C ASP A 25 18.77 -17.96 26.07
N LEU A 26 19.54 -17.40 25.12
CA LEU A 26 19.18 -16.17 24.42
C LEU A 26 17.84 -16.32 23.68
N LYS A 27 17.62 -17.45 22.99
CA LYS A 27 16.37 -17.71 22.29
C LYS A 27 15.17 -17.84 23.24
N ALA A 28 15.36 -18.48 24.39
CA ALA A 28 14.33 -18.57 25.42
C ALA A 28 13.99 -17.19 26.01
N LEU A 29 14.99 -16.33 26.19
CA LEU A 29 14.77 -14.96 26.65
C LEU A 29 14.04 -14.12 25.60
N LEU A 30 14.41 -14.26 24.33
CA LEU A 30 13.70 -13.64 23.21
C LEU A 30 12.27 -14.15 23.06
N GLU A 31 11.97 -15.40 23.42
CA GLU A 31 10.58 -15.92 23.43
C GLU A 31 9.72 -15.17 24.45
N ALA A 32 10.27 -14.88 25.64
CA ALA A 32 9.55 -14.14 26.66
C ALA A 32 9.26 -12.69 26.25
N GLU A 33 10.18 -12.05 25.54
CA GLU A 33 10.05 -10.65 25.13
C GLU A 33 9.25 -10.47 23.83
N SER A 34 9.50 -11.31 22.81
CA SER A 34 8.88 -11.20 21.48
C SER A 34 7.66 -12.09 21.27
N GLY A 35 7.42 -13.07 22.14
CA GLY A 35 6.38 -14.09 21.97
C GLY A 35 6.66 -15.09 20.83
N VAL A 36 7.82 -15.04 20.18
CA VAL A 36 8.20 -15.97 19.11
C VAL A 36 8.82 -17.24 19.71
N PRO A 37 8.35 -18.45 19.37
CA PRO A 37 8.96 -19.68 19.88
C PRO A 37 10.43 -19.84 19.44
N PRO A 38 11.34 -20.41 20.26
CA PRO A 38 12.78 -20.57 19.96
C PRO A 38 13.07 -21.29 18.63
N GLN A 39 12.21 -22.27 18.30
CA GLN A 39 12.26 -23.03 17.04
C GLN A 39 11.93 -22.20 15.80
N SER A 40 11.19 -21.10 15.96
CA SER A 40 10.83 -20.14 14.92
C SER A 40 11.82 -18.98 14.83
N GLN A 41 12.77 -18.87 15.77
CA GLN A 41 13.76 -17.79 15.80
C GLN A 41 15.03 -18.22 15.06
N HIS A 42 15.38 -17.50 13.99
CA HIS A 42 16.69 -17.58 13.35
C HIS A 42 17.48 -16.31 13.63
N LEU A 43 18.61 -16.46 14.31
CA LEU A 43 19.46 -15.35 14.72
C LEU A 43 20.67 -15.26 13.80
N PHE A 44 20.98 -14.05 13.32
CA PHE A 44 22.09 -13.76 12.44
C PHE A 44 22.97 -12.66 13.01
N PHE A 45 24.28 -12.91 13.03
CA PHE A 45 25.29 -11.92 13.41
C PHE A 45 26.36 -11.82 12.32
N SER A 46 26.60 -10.62 11.79
CA SER A 46 27.50 -10.38 10.66
C SER A 46 27.30 -11.33 9.45
N GLY A 47 26.04 -11.72 9.19
CA GLY A 47 25.68 -12.66 8.12
C GLY A 47 25.93 -14.14 8.45
N LYS A 48 26.39 -14.47 9.66
CA LYS A 48 26.53 -15.83 10.15
C LYS A 48 25.33 -16.22 11.01
N GLU A 49 24.74 -17.37 10.70
CA GLU A 49 23.65 -17.94 11.50
C GLU A 49 24.17 -18.47 12.85
N LEU A 50 23.49 -18.09 13.93
CA LEU A 50 23.72 -18.56 15.29
C LEU A 50 22.84 -19.80 15.53
N ASN A 51 23.27 -20.95 15.01
CA ASN A 51 22.52 -22.21 15.07
C ASN A 51 23.05 -23.22 16.11
N GLU A 52 24.26 -23.01 16.63
CA GLU A 52 24.88 -23.91 17.61
C GLU A 52 24.36 -23.56 19.02
N ALA A 53 23.38 -24.33 19.52
CA ALA A 53 22.69 -24.07 20.78
C ALA A 53 23.61 -23.87 22.00
N LYS A 54 24.71 -24.64 22.07
CA LYS A 54 25.65 -24.65 23.21
C LYS A 54 26.75 -23.61 23.12
N LYS A 55 26.87 -22.95 21.98
CA LYS A 55 27.93 -21.98 21.75
C LYS A 55 27.51 -20.64 22.35
N THR A 56 28.47 -19.93 22.91
CA THR A 56 28.22 -18.66 23.58
C THR A 56 28.26 -17.49 22.61
N LEU A 57 27.69 -16.36 23.02
CA LEU A 57 27.74 -15.11 22.25
C LEU A 57 29.18 -14.65 21.99
N GLU A 58 30.05 -14.77 23.00
CA GLU A 58 31.48 -14.48 22.89
C GLU A 58 32.17 -15.36 21.83
N GLU A 59 31.87 -16.66 21.77
CA GLU A 59 32.43 -17.57 20.77
C GLU A 59 31.97 -17.29 19.33
N TYR A 60 30.85 -16.56 19.18
CA TYR A 60 30.41 -16.02 17.90
C TYR A 60 30.98 -14.62 17.61
N GLY A 61 31.71 -14.03 18.55
CA GLY A 61 32.29 -12.69 18.45
C GLY A 61 31.28 -11.57 18.71
N VAL A 62 30.14 -11.86 19.33
CA VAL A 62 29.14 -10.86 19.72
C VAL A 62 29.64 -10.12 20.95
N GLY A 63 29.87 -8.82 20.81
CA GLY A 63 30.32 -7.93 21.87
C GLY A 63 29.22 -7.05 22.45
N GLU A 64 29.62 -6.06 23.24
CA GLU A 64 28.71 -5.06 23.80
C GLU A 64 28.25 -4.05 22.74
N ASN A 65 26.96 -3.70 22.76
CA ASN A 65 26.30 -2.79 21.81
C ASN A 65 26.25 -3.30 20.36
N GLU A 66 26.43 -4.61 20.17
CA GLU A 66 26.26 -5.24 18.88
C GLU A 66 24.79 -5.49 18.54
N ILE A 67 24.53 -5.68 17.25
CA ILE A 67 23.18 -5.91 16.71
C ILE A 67 23.08 -7.32 16.15
N ILE A 68 22.11 -8.08 16.63
CA ILE A 68 21.72 -9.37 16.06
C ILE A 68 20.42 -9.19 15.31
N HIS A 69 20.36 -9.74 14.09
CA HIS A 69 19.13 -9.77 13.32
C HIS A 69 18.38 -11.07 13.60
N MET A 70 17.14 -10.96 14.08
CA MET A 70 16.24 -12.08 14.30
C MET A 70 15.22 -12.16 13.17
N GLN A 71 15.28 -13.25 12.42
CA GLN A 71 14.24 -13.60 11.46
C GLN A 71 13.26 -14.57 12.11
N GLN A 72 11.99 -14.17 12.15
CA GLN A 72 10.91 -15.06 12.54
C GLN A 72 10.55 -15.94 11.33
N LEU A 73 10.91 -17.22 11.38
CA LEU A 73 10.16 -18.19 10.58
C LEU A 73 8.78 -18.28 11.19
N ALA A 74 7.81 -17.70 10.50
CA ALA A 74 6.42 -18.01 10.71
C ALA A 74 6.34 -19.53 10.81
N SER A 75 5.91 -20.03 11.97
CA SER A 75 5.48 -21.39 12.11
C SER A 75 4.29 -21.52 11.16
N GLN A 76 4.59 -21.90 9.92
CA GLN A 76 3.70 -22.71 9.13
C GLN A 76 3.43 -23.92 10.01
N GLN A 77 2.37 -23.84 10.82
CA GLN A 77 1.73 -25.03 11.30
C GLN A 77 1.45 -25.89 10.06
N GLN A 78 2.27 -26.93 9.92
CA GLN A 78 2.30 -27.96 8.89
C GLN A 78 2.70 -27.51 7.47
N GLY A 79 3.94 -27.07 7.34
CA GLY A 79 4.73 -27.14 6.10
C GLY A 79 5.50 -28.47 5.95
N GLN A 80 4.85 -29.63 6.15
CA GLN A 80 5.37 -30.91 5.64
C GLN A 80 4.44 -31.43 4.54
N ALA A 81 4.63 -30.94 3.31
CA ALA A 81 4.26 -31.66 2.10
C ALA A 81 4.85 -31.00 0.85
N SER A 82 6.17 -30.82 0.81
CA SER A 82 6.85 -30.86 -0.49
C SER A 82 6.73 -32.29 -1.02
N ALA A 83 6.16 -32.44 -2.21
CA ALA A 83 6.06 -33.64 -3.06
C ALA A 83 4.78 -34.51 -3.02
N SER A 84 3.67 -34.11 -2.39
CA SER A 84 2.37 -34.74 -2.69
C SER A 84 1.16 -33.83 -2.52
N GLY A 85 1.00 -32.87 -3.44
CA GLY A 85 -0.19 -32.03 -3.49
C GLY A 85 -1.50 -32.85 -3.49
N GLY A 86 -1.53 -34.05 -4.05
CA GLY A 86 -2.70 -34.92 -4.01
C GLY A 86 -3.10 -35.44 -2.62
N SER A 87 -2.14 -35.65 -1.72
CA SER A 87 -2.38 -36.36 -0.44
C SER A 87 -3.04 -35.47 0.61
N ASN A 88 -2.64 -34.19 0.68
CA ASN A 88 -3.13 -33.29 1.72
C ASN A 88 -4.58 -32.85 1.47
N PHE A 89 -4.95 -32.64 0.20
CA PHE A 89 -6.35 -32.35 -0.16
C PHE A 89 -7.26 -33.57 -0.01
N ASP A 90 -6.76 -34.79 -0.18
CA ASP A 90 -7.58 -35.99 0.05
C ASP A 90 -7.87 -36.23 1.54
N LEU A 91 -6.90 -35.92 2.43
CA LEU A 91 -7.14 -35.90 3.87
C LEU A 91 -8.17 -34.84 4.27
N MET A 92 -8.08 -33.64 3.71
CA MET A 92 -9.06 -32.58 3.95
C MET A 92 -10.46 -32.97 3.46
N ARG A 93 -10.54 -33.61 2.29
CA ARG A 93 -11.79 -34.17 1.75
C ARG A 93 -12.37 -35.23 2.68
N GLN A 94 -11.56 -36.17 3.16
CA GLN A 94 -12.00 -37.20 4.10
C GLN A 94 -12.49 -36.61 5.43
N HIS A 95 -11.83 -35.56 5.93
CA HIS A 95 -12.26 -34.87 7.14
C HIS A 95 -13.64 -34.21 6.94
N VAL A 96 -13.83 -33.52 5.82
CA VAL A 96 -15.12 -32.91 5.44
C VAL A 96 -16.22 -33.97 5.29
N LEU A 97 -15.91 -35.11 4.67
CA LEU A 97 -16.87 -36.21 4.51
C LEU A 97 -17.19 -36.92 5.82
N ARG A 98 -16.24 -36.96 6.78
CA ARG A 98 -16.46 -37.54 8.11
C ARG A 98 -17.30 -36.65 9.02
N ASP A 99 -17.22 -35.34 8.86
CA ASP A 99 -17.95 -34.40 9.71
C ASP A 99 -19.20 -33.85 9.00
N PRO A 100 -20.41 -34.32 9.37
CA PRO A 100 -21.65 -33.93 8.71
C PRO A 100 -21.97 -32.44 8.89
N ARG A 101 -21.47 -31.78 9.94
CA ARG A 101 -21.71 -30.34 10.15
C ARG A 101 -20.90 -29.49 9.18
N LEU A 102 -19.63 -29.83 8.99
CA LEU A 102 -18.74 -29.17 8.04
C LEU A 102 -19.25 -29.31 6.61
N LEU A 103 -19.74 -30.50 6.26
CA LEU A 103 -20.30 -30.72 4.93
C LEU A 103 -21.57 -29.90 4.70
N GLN A 104 -22.46 -29.80 5.69
CA GLN A 104 -23.67 -28.97 5.58
C GLN A 104 -23.33 -27.48 5.48
N GLN A 105 -22.30 -27.03 6.20
CA GLN A 105 -21.79 -25.67 6.06
C GLN A 105 -21.23 -25.44 4.65
N LEU A 106 -20.37 -26.33 4.15
CA LEU A 106 -19.82 -26.23 2.80
C LEU A 106 -20.91 -26.26 1.72
N GLU A 107 -21.97 -27.05 1.89
CA GLU A 107 -23.09 -27.08 0.97
C GLU A 107 -23.85 -25.74 0.94
N SER A 108 -23.92 -25.04 2.07
CA SER A 108 -24.52 -23.70 2.16
C SER A 108 -23.64 -22.58 1.58
N THR A 109 -22.31 -22.63 1.76
CA THR A 109 -21.40 -21.59 1.28
C THR A 109 -20.94 -21.83 -0.16
N ASN A 110 -20.67 -23.08 -0.52
CA ASN A 110 -20.13 -23.45 -1.81
C ASN A 110 -20.60 -24.86 -2.25
N PRO A 111 -21.81 -24.96 -2.84
CA PRO A 111 -22.41 -26.24 -3.22
C PRO A 111 -21.59 -27.01 -4.26
N GLU A 112 -20.86 -26.32 -5.15
CA GLU A 112 -19.97 -26.98 -6.13
C GLU A 112 -18.80 -27.70 -5.45
N LEU A 113 -18.21 -27.08 -4.43
CA LEU A 113 -17.10 -27.68 -3.69
C LEU A 113 -17.57 -28.90 -2.87
N ALA A 114 -18.76 -28.83 -2.28
CA ALA A 114 -19.38 -29.95 -1.57
C ALA A 114 -19.69 -31.13 -2.51
N HIS A 115 -20.19 -30.86 -3.71
CA HIS A 115 -20.43 -31.88 -4.73
C HIS A 115 -19.13 -32.55 -5.20
N ALA A 116 -18.09 -31.74 -5.44
CA ALA A 116 -16.76 -32.25 -5.80
C ALA A 116 -16.17 -33.13 -4.69
N ALA A 117 -16.31 -32.76 -3.42
CA ALA A 117 -15.82 -33.55 -2.29
C ALA A 117 -16.40 -34.99 -2.27
N ARG A 118 -17.68 -35.14 -2.61
CA ARG A 118 -18.38 -36.45 -2.64
C ARG A 118 -18.05 -37.28 -3.87
N ASN A 119 -18.02 -36.65 -5.06
CA ASN A 119 -18.05 -37.38 -6.33
C ASN A 119 -16.73 -37.35 -7.09
N ASP A 120 -15.88 -36.34 -6.90
CA ASP A 120 -14.69 -36.13 -7.71
C ASP A 120 -13.51 -35.57 -6.88
N PRO A 121 -12.61 -36.44 -6.40
CA PRO A 121 -11.45 -36.04 -5.60
C PRO A 121 -10.49 -35.11 -6.33
N ALA A 122 -10.32 -35.29 -7.65
CA ALA A 122 -9.40 -34.50 -8.45
C ALA A 122 -9.94 -33.09 -8.68
N ARG A 123 -11.25 -32.96 -8.90
CA ARG A 123 -11.91 -31.64 -9.02
C ARG A 123 -11.93 -30.89 -7.68
N PHE A 124 -12.09 -31.59 -6.56
CA PHE A 124 -12.04 -30.99 -5.22
C PHE A 124 -10.66 -30.36 -4.94
N SER A 125 -9.58 -31.10 -5.16
CA SER A 125 -8.22 -30.59 -4.89
C SER A 125 -7.88 -29.38 -5.76
N ALA A 126 -8.21 -29.41 -7.06
CA ALA A 126 -8.01 -28.28 -7.97
C ALA A 126 -8.78 -27.03 -7.52
N MET A 127 -10.03 -27.18 -7.08
CA MET A 127 -10.86 -26.07 -6.64
C MET A 127 -10.35 -25.46 -5.33
N VAL A 128 -9.96 -26.29 -4.35
CA VAL A 128 -9.37 -25.81 -3.08
C VAL A 128 -8.05 -25.07 -3.35
N GLN A 129 -7.19 -25.61 -4.21
CA GLN A 129 -5.94 -24.94 -4.61
C GLN A 129 -6.20 -23.56 -5.19
N GLN A 130 -7.18 -23.45 -6.10
CA GLN A 130 -7.53 -22.17 -6.73
C GLN A 130 -8.08 -21.15 -5.72
N ILE A 131 -8.93 -21.60 -4.78
CA ILE A 131 -9.49 -20.74 -3.73
C ILE A 131 -8.38 -20.20 -2.83
N GLU A 132 -7.48 -21.06 -2.34
CA GLU A 132 -6.35 -20.68 -1.50
C GLU A 132 -5.41 -19.69 -2.20
N GLN A 133 -5.13 -19.91 -3.48
CA GLN A 133 -4.26 -19.03 -4.26
C GLN A 133 -4.89 -17.65 -4.48
N THR A 134 -6.21 -17.60 -4.71
CA THR A 134 -6.96 -16.35 -4.85
C THR A 134 -7.02 -15.59 -3.53
N ARG A 135 -7.18 -16.31 -2.40
CA ARG A 135 -7.21 -15.68 -1.07
C ARG A 135 -5.85 -15.09 -0.70
N ARG A 136 -4.76 -15.82 -0.95
CA ARG A 136 -3.39 -15.33 -0.71
C ARG A 136 -3.07 -14.11 -1.55
N SER A 137 -3.40 -14.11 -2.85
CA SER A 137 -3.12 -12.95 -3.70
C SER A 137 -3.94 -11.73 -3.28
N ALA A 138 -5.20 -11.91 -2.88
CA ALA A 138 -6.03 -10.84 -2.35
C ALA A 138 -5.52 -10.30 -1.01
N GLU A 139 -5.07 -11.17 -0.10
CA GLU A 139 -4.46 -10.75 1.18
C GLU A 139 -3.18 -9.95 0.96
N VAL A 140 -2.29 -10.40 0.06
CA VAL A 140 -1.06 -9.67 -0.28
C VAL A 140 -1.38 -8.31 -0.91
N GLN A 141 -2.32 -8.26 -1.86
CA GLN A 141 -2.73 -6.98 -2.45
C GLN A 141 -3.34 -6.05 -1.40
N LYS A 142 -4.16 -6.59 -0.49
CA LYS A 142 -4.80 -5.80 0.56
C LYS A 142 -3.80 -5.28 1.58
N SER A 143 -2.80 -6.08 1.97
CA SER A 143 -1.75 -5.62 2.88
C SER A 143 -0.88 -4.54 2.23
N GLN A 144 -0.60 -4.68 0.93
CA GLN A 144 0.18 -3.70 0.17
C GLN A 144 -0.57 -2.37 -0.01
N LEU A 145 -1.89 -2.43 -0.23
CA LEU A 145 -2.78 -1.27 -0.24
C LEU A 145 -2.93 -0.61 1.14
N ALA A 146 -2.98 -1.41 2.21
CA ALA A 146 -3.02 -0.90 3.58
C ALA A 146 -1.70 -0.19 3.94
N ALA A 147 -0.56 -0.77 3.60
CA ALA A 147 0.75 -0.14 3.80
C ALA A 147 0.91 1.19 3.05
N LEU A 148 0.31 1.32 1.87
CA LEU A 148 0.25 2.59 1.12
C LEU A 148 -0.69 3.62 1.75
N ASN A 149 -1.60 3.21 2.65
CA ASN A 149 -2.64 4.05 3.24
C ASN A 149 -2.41 4.32 4.74
N ASP A 150 -1.48 3.61 5.40
CA ASP A 150 -1.21 3.65 6.83
C ASP A 150 -0.12 4.66 7.25
N ASP A 151 0.40 5.49 6.33
CA ASP A 151 1.24 6.63 6.73
C ASP A 151 0.46 7.97 6.67
N PRO A 152 -0.20 8.38 7.78
CA PRO A 152 -0.88 9.66 7.90
C PRO A 152 0.07 10.89 7.92
N PHE A 153 1.39 10.67 7.87
CA PHE A 153 2.42 11.71 7.76
C PHE A 153 3.32 11.53 6.53
N ASP A 154 2.88 10.78 5.50
CA ASP A 154 3.62 10.72 4.24
C ASP A 154 3.70 12.13 3.63
N VAL A 155 4.87 12.74 3.82
CA VAL A 155 5.20 14.09 3.37
C VAL A 155 5.04 14.19 1.86
N GLU A 156 5.19 13.09 1.11
CA GLU A 156 4.93 13.07 -0.33
C GLU A 156 3.44 13.11 -0.65
N ALA A 157 2.59 12.35 0.05
CA ALA A 157 1.14 12.39 -0.16
C ALA A 157 0.58 13.79 0.18
N GLN A 158 0.99 14.35 1.31
CA GLN A 158 0.56 15.69 1.73
C GLN A 158 1.07 16.79 0.80
N LYS A 159 2.31 16.67 0.29
CA LYS A 159 2.85 17.56 -0.73
C LYS A 159 2.14 17.43 -2.08
N ARG A 160 1.77 16.23 -2.52
CA ARG A 160 0.99 16.02 -3.75
C ARG A 160 -0.41 16.63 -3.63
N ILE A 161 -1.05 16.51 -2.47
CA ILE A 161 -2.33 17.14 -2.19
C ILE A 161 -2.20 18.67 -2.21
N GLU A 162 -1.16 19.23 -1.56
CA GLU A 162 -0.90 20.67 -1.57
C GLU A 162 -0.63 21.21 -2.99
N ASP A 163 0.20 20.52 -3.78
CA ASP A 163 0.55 20.93 -5.14
C ASP A 163 -0.68 20.87 -6.07
N ALA A 164 -1.54 19.86 -5.91
CA ALA A 164 -2.80 19.74 -6.66
C ALA A 164 -3.76 20.90 -6.34
N ILE A 165 -3.97 21.22 -5.06
CA ILE A 165 -4.83 22.35 -4.64
C ILE A 165 -4.27 23.69 -5.15
N ARG A 166 -2.94 23.83 -5.14
CA ARG A 166 -2.26 25.03 -5.63
C ARG A 166 -2.43 25.19 -7.14
N GLN A 167 -2.21 24.12 -7.91
CA GLN A 167 -2.40 24.13 -9.35
C GLN A 167 -3.85 24.38 -9.73
N GLU A 168 -4.82 23.80 -9.00
CA GLU A 168 -6.25 24.05 -9.22
C GLU A 168 -6.61 25.52 -8.98
N ASN A 169 -6.09 26.13 -7.90
CA ASN A 169 -6.29 27.57 -7.67
C ASN A 169 -5.65 28.44 -8.76
N ILE A 170 -4.45 28.09 -9.22
CA ILE A 170 -3.79 28.82 -10.32
C ILE A 170 -4.60 28.67 -11.60
N ALA A 171 -5.08 27.48 -11.91
CA ALA A 171 -5.88 27.19 -13.10
C ALA A 171 -7.23 27.92 -13.05
N ALA A 172 -7.95 27.88 -11.92
CA ALA A 172 -9.21 28.59 -11.74
C ALA A 172 -9.02 30.11 -11.87
N ASN A 173 -7.97 30.67 -11.27
CA ASN A 173 -7.66 32.10 -11.38
C ASN A 173 -7.23 32.47 -12.82
N LEU A 174 -6.49 31.59 -13.49
CA LEU A 174 -6.10 31.78 -14.89
C LEU A 174 -7.32 31.73 -15.81
N GLU A 175 -8.22 30.78 -15.60
CA GLU A 175 -9.47 30.64 -16.35
C GLU A 175 -10.36 31.88 -16.15
N ALA A 176 -10.54 32.34 -14.91
CA ALA A 176 -11.24 33.58 -14.64
C ALA A 176 -10.56 34.80 -15.30
N ALA A 177 -9.23 34.85 -15.33
CA ALA A 177 -8.51 35.92 -16.03
C ALA A 177 -8.65 35.83 -17.56
N MET A 178 -8.75 34.64 -18.14
CA MET A 178 -9.03 34.45 -19.56
C MET A 178 -10.47 34.81 -19.92
N GLU A 179 -11.44 34.54 -19.05
CA GLU A 179 -12.86 34.85 -19.25
C GLU A 179 -13.12 36.36 -19.13
N TYR A 180 -12.63 36.98 -18.06
CA TYR A 180 -12.96 38.38 -17.74
C TYR A 180 -11.91 39.39 -18.20
N ASN A 181 -10.65 38.96 -18.45
CA ASN A 181 -9.57 39.87 -18.79
C ASN A 181 -8.56 39.31 -19.83
N PRO A 182 -9.04 38.86 -21.00
CA PRO A 182 -8.20 38.22 -22.03
C PRO A 182 -7.10 39.15 -22.57
N GLU A 183 -7.27 40.47 -22.43
CA GLU A 183 -6.28 41.49 -22.83
C GLU A 183 -4.95 41.38 -22.08
N SER A 184 -4.94 40.73 -20.91
CA SER A 184 -3.71 40.49 -20.14
C SER A 184 -2.81 39.40 -20.74
N PHE A 185 -3.38 38.50 -21.56
CA PHE A 185 -2.68 37.29 -22.06
C PHE A 185 -2.58 37.24 -23.60
N ALA A 186 -3.32 38.07 -24.33
CA ALA A 186 -3.25 38.17 -25.80
C ALA A 186 -3.50 39.60 -26.31
N ARG A 187 -2.91 39.95 -27.47
CA ARG A 187 -3.20 41.23 -28.14
C ARG A 187 -4.60 41.18 -28.77
N VAL A 188 -5.54 41.93 -28.20
CA VAL A 188 -6.90 42.04 -28.73
C VAL A 188 -6.96 43.11 -29.83
N THR A 189 -7.26 42.70 -31.05
CA THR A 189 -7.44 43.61 -32.20
C THR A 189 -8.86 44.21 -32.15
N ARG A 190 -8.98 45.50 -31.83
CA ARG A 190 -10.24 46.23 -31.84
C ARG A 190 -10.53 46.78 -33.24
N LEU A 191 -11.71 46.48 -33.80
CA LEU A 191 -12.13 47.00 -35.09
C LEU A 191 -12.99 48.26 -34.90
N TYR A 192 -12.58 49.35 -35.52
CA TYR A 192 -13.34 50.60 -35.53
C TYR A 192 -13.84 50.89 -36.95
N ILE A 193 -15.10 51.29 -37.07
CA ILE A 193 -15.70 51.71 -38.34
C ILE A 193 -16.20 53.14 -38.23
N ASN A 194 -16.04 53.89 -39.31
CA ASN A 194 -16.65 55.20 -39.45
C ASN A 194 -18.12 55.01 -39.85
N VAL A 195 -19.03 55.59 -39.08
CA VAL A 195 -20.48 55.55 -39.32
C VAL A 195 -21.07 56.94 -39.27
N GLU A 196 -22.08 57.19 -40.11
CA GLU A 196 -22.84 58.43 -40.12
C GLU A 196 -24.26 58.17 -39.64
N ILE A 197 -24.65 58.81 -38.54
CA ILE A 197 -26.00 58.70 -37.98
C ILE A 197 -26.54 60.13 -37.82
N ASN A 198 -27.68 60.43 -38.46
CA ASN A 198 -28.30 61.76 -38.44
C ASN A 198 -27.32 62.89 -38.84
N ASN A 199 -26.61 62.75 -39.96
CA ASN A 199 -25.61 63.69 -40.48
C ASN A 199 -24.43 63.98 -39.53
N LYS A 200 -24.12 63.05 -38.62
CA LYS A 200 -22.96 63.14 -37.73
C LYS A 200 -22.06 61.93 -37.91
N HIS A 201 -20.81 62.18 -38.29
CA HIS A 201 -19.78 61.15 -38.39
C HIS A 201 -19.28 60.76 -36.99
N LEU A 202 -19.29 59.47 -36.72
CA LEU A 202 -18.90 58.85 -35.46
C LEU A 202 -17.99 57.66 -35.77
N VAL A 203 -17.10 57.35 -34.83
CA VAL A 203 -16.29 56.13 -34.88
C VAL A 203 -16.94 55.11 -33.94
N ALA A 204 -17.42 54.01 -34.47
CA ALA A 204 -18.03 52.93 -33.70
C ALA A 204 -17.04 51.78 -33.50
N LEU A 205 -16.98 51.26 -32.27
CA LEU A 205 -16.26 50.04 -31.93
C LEU A 205 -17.14 48.84 -32.30
N VAL A 206 -16.60 47.91 -33.08
CA VAL A 206 -17.26 46.66 -33.44
C VAL A 206 -16.88 45.60 -32.42
N ASP A 207 -17.80 45.25 -31.54
CA ASP A 207 -17.65 44.17 -30.55
C ASP A 207 -18.38 42.93 -31.06
N SER A 208 -17.65 41.85 -31.35
CA SER A 208 -18.23 40.61 -31.87
C SER A 208 -18.89 39.75 -30.77
N GLY A 209 -18.80 40.15 -29.50
CA GLY A 209 -19.35 39.42 -28.35
C GLY A 209 -20.54 40.07 -27.63
N ALA A 210 -20.91 41.31 -27.96
CA ALA A 210 -21.97 42.02 -27.22
C ALA A 210 -23.38 41.72 -27.75
N GLN A 211 -24.24 41.09 -26.93
CA GLN A 211 -25.69 41.01 -27.19
C GLN A 211 -26.41 42.37 -27.11
N SER A 212 -25.76 43.43 -26.60
CA SER A 212 -26.30 44.80 -26.61
C SER A 212 -25.19 45.85 -26.70
N THR A 213 -25.33 46.79 -27.63
CA THR A 213 -24.37 47.88 -27.89
C THR A 213 -24.60 49.06 -26.95
N VAL A 214 -23.58 49.43 -26.15
CA VAL A 214 -23.60 50.68 -25.35
C VAL A 214 -22.81 51.76 -26.08
N ILE A 215 -23.51 52.75 -26.63
CA ILE A 215 -22.90 53.91 -27.29
C ILE A 215 -22.69 55.00 -26.23
N ARG A 216 -21.43 55.26 -25.83
CA ARG A 216 -21.09 56.44 -25.01
C ARG A 216 -20.58 57.58 -25.87
N LYS A 217 -21.12 58.77 -25.61
CA LYS A 217 -20.76 60.03 -26.27
C LYS A 217 -19.60 60.68 -25.50
N GLN A 218 -18.37 60.30 -25.84
CA GLN A 218 -17.08 60.97 -25.59
C GLN A 218 -15.99 59.98 -25.12
N LEU A 219 -14.98 59.80 -25.96
CA LEU A 219 -13.69 59.19 -25.64
C LEU A 219 -12.75 60.30 -25.12
N ASN A 220 -12.49 60.35 -23.83
CA ASN A 220 -11.38 61.14 -23.30
C ASN A 220 -10.09 60.32 -23.49
N TYR A 221 -9.28 60.70 -24.47
CA TYR A 221 -7.89 60.28 -24.55
C TYR A 221 -7.09 60.97 -23.44
N VAL A 222 -6.44 60.20 -22.57
CA VAL A 222 -5.35 60.68 -21.72
C VAL A 222 -4.08 60.03 -22.27
N GLY A 223 -3.16 60.87 -22.76
CA GLY A 223 -1.85 60.47 -23.24
C GLY A 223 -0.86 60.25 -22.11
#